data_AF-A0A0K1PE21-F1
#
_entry.id   AF-A0A0K1PE21-F1
#
_cell.length_a   1.000
_cell.length_b   1.000
_cell.length_c   1.000
_cell.angle_alpha   90.00
_cell.angle_beta   90.00
_cell.angle_gamma   90.00
#
_symmetry.space_group_name_H-M   'P 1'
#
loop_
_entity.id
_entity.type
_entity.pdbx_description
1 polymer ?
#
loop_
_entity_poly.entity_id
_entity_poly.type
_entity_poly.pdbx_seq_one_letter_code
_entity_poly.pdbx_strand_id
1 'polypeptide(L)'
;MSLLAAIQGDGPVEGAGVEASVAKLCAALLAENRLPPAAVVAARVRIPDGCEPPLRALAELGLTGIPIFWEAGVDGGLRVIAHVRVKRRRRLRPVVLASNDDVQAPDPEPEAGTPTTEPSP
;
A
#
# COMPACT_ATOMS: atom_id res chain seq x y z
N MET A 1 -22.11 -2.52 -13.47
CA MET A 1 -21.17 -1.64 -14.21
C MET A 1 -19.83 -1.65 -13.52
N SER A 2 -18.73 -1.53 -14.27
CA SER A 2 -17.36 -1.40 -13.74
C SER A 2 -16.86 0.03 -13.90
N LEU A 3 -16.12 0.51 -12.93
CA LEU A 3 -15.46 1.82 -12.95
C LEU A 3 -13.98 1.65 -12.57
N LEU A 4 -13.16 2.64 -12.90
CA LEU A 4 -11.74 2.70 -12.53
C LEU A 4 -11.54 3.74 -11.42
N ALA A 5 -11.06 3.30 -10.27
CA ALA A 5 -10.56 4.16 -9.22
C ALA A 5 -9.04 4.21 -9.34
N ALA A 6 -8.45 5.40 -9.26
CA ALA A 6 -7.00 5.54 -9.29
C ALA A 6 -6.56 6.43 -8.13
N ILE A 7 -5.44 6.03 -7.54
CA ILE A 7 -4.72 6.81 -6.55
C ILE A 7 -3.23 6.76 -6.83
N GLN A 8 -2.55 7.86 -6.54
CA GLN A 8 -1.11 7.99 -6.69
C GLN A 8 -0.57 8.56 -5.38
N GLY A 9 0.55 8.00 -4.91
CA GLY A 9 1.33 8.58 -3.82
C GLY A 9 2.34 9.57 -4.37
N ASP A 10 2.59 10.64 -3.61
CA ASP A 10 3.62 11.62 -3.93
C ASP A 10 4.97 11.22 -3.34
N GLY A 11 6.01 11.33 -4.17
CA GLY A 11 7.41 11.12 -3.79
C GLY A 11 7.91 9.67 -3.97
N PRO A 12 9.24 9.49 -4.02
CA PRO A 12 9.85 8.18 -4.12
C PRO A 12 9.60 7.36 -2.86
N VAL A 13 9.39 6.05 -3.03
CA VAL A 13 9.30 5.08 -1.93
C VAL A 13 10.43 4.08 -2.09
N GLU A 14 11.12 3.73 -1.00
CA GLU A 14 12.27 2.82 -1.05
C GLU A 14 12.12 1.63 -0.08
N GLY A 15 12.60 0.46 -0.52
CA GLY A 15 12.78 -0.73 0.31
C GLY A 15 11.54 -1.15 1.11
N ALA A 16 11.71 -1.31 2.42
CA ALA A 16 10.67 -1.78 3.34
C ALA A 16 9.44 -0.85 3.43
N GLY A 17 9.55 0.41 2.98
CA GLY A 17 8.45 1.37 2.95
C GLY A 17 7.41 1.09 1.86
N VAL A 18 7.72 0.25 0.86
CA VAL A 18 6.81 -0.05 -0.27
C VAL A 18 5.54 -0.74 0.20
N GLU A 19 5.65 -1.68 1.13
CA GLU A 19 4.50 -2.45 1.62
C GLU A 19 3.50 -1.57 2.39
N ALA A 20 4.00 -0.80 3.36
CA ALA A 20 3.20 0.15 4.10
C ALA A 20 2.61 1.25 3.22
N SER A 21 3.35 1.73 2.22
CA SER A 21 2.86 2.74 1.27
C SER A 21 1.74 2.19 0.38
N VAL A 22 1.86 0.95 -0.12
CA VAL A 22 0.79 0.29 -0.88
C VAL A 22 -0.44 0.07 -0.01
N ALA A 23 -0.27 -0.37 1.23
CA ALA A 23 -1.38 -0.50 2.17
C ALA A 23 -2.10 0.85 2.37
N LYS A 24 -1.35 1.93 2.63
CA LYS A 24 -1.89 3.29 2.82
C LYS A 24 -2.67 3.77 1.59
N LEU A 25 -2.10 3.61 0.39
CA LEU A 25 -2.77 4.02 -0.86
C LEU A 25 -4.05 3.22 -1.11
N CYS A 26 -4.01 1.89 -0.98
CA CYS A 26 -5.17 1.04 -1.19
C CYS A 26 -6.28 1.37 -0.18
N ALA A 27 -5.94 1.54 1.10
CA ALA A 27 -6.89 1.93 2.15
C ALA A 27 -7.55 3.29 1.84
N ALA A 28 -6.75 4.29 1.45
CA ALA A 28 -7.25 5.62 1.11
C ALA A 28 -8.15 5.61 -0.13
N LEU A 29 -7.79 4.86 -1.18
CA LEU A 29 -8.62 4.70 -2.38
C LEU A 29 -10.00 4.12 -2.04
N LEU A 30 -10.03 3.10 -1.19
CA LEU A 30 -11.28 2.47 -0.73
C LEU A 30 -12.09 3.42 0.14
N ALA A 31 -11.45 4.11 1.10
CA ALA A 31 -12.10 5.05 1.99
C ALA A 31 -12.73 6.24 1.26
N GLU A 32 -11.96 6.92 0.41
CA GLU A 32 -12.42 8.12 -0.31
C GLU A 32 -13.56 7.79 -1.28
N ASN A 33 -13.50 6.63 -1.92
CA ASN A 33 -14.57 6.16 -2.79
C ASN A 33 -15.68 5.41 -2.05
N ARG A 34 -15.58 5.27 -0.71
CA ARG A 34 -16.48 4.48 0.15
C ARG A 34 -16.79 3.11 -0.48
N LEU A 35 -15.75 2.38 -0.82
CA LEU A 35 -15.81 1.07 -1.47
C LEU A 35 -15.45 -0.02 -0.46
N PRO A 36 -16.23 -1.11 -0.36
CA PRO A 36 -15.77 -2.30 0.35
C PRO A 36 -14.67 -3.00 -0.45
N PRO A 37 -13.73 -3.73 0.19
CA PRO A 37 -12.69 -4.49 -0.51
C PRO A 37 -13.25 -5.43 -1.58
N ALA A 38 -14.38 -6.10 -1.28
CA ALA A 38 -15.07 -7.00 -2.20
C ALA A 38 -15.63 -6.32 -3.47
N ALA A 39 -15.64 -4.98 -3.55
CA ALA A 39 -15.98 -4.28 -4.78
C ALA A 39 -14.81 -4.26 -5.78
N VAL A 40 -13.57 -4.46 -5.33
CA VAL A 40 -12.40 -4.53 -6.20
C VAL A 40 -12.39 -5.88 -6.91
N VAL A 41 -12.30 -5.87 -8.24
CA VAL A 41 -12.30 -7.08 -9.07
C VAL A 41 -10.98 -7.32 -9.79
N ALA A 42 -10.15 -6.29 -9.91
CA ALA A 42 -8.78 -6.36 -10.38
C ALA A 42 -8.01 -5.11 -9.94
N ALA A 43 -6.69 -5.19 -9.86
CA ALA A 43 -5.85 -4.03 -9.60
C ALA A 43 -4.64 -4.00 -10.52
N ARG A 44 -4.16 -2.81 -10.85
CA ARG A 44 -2.85 -2.57 -11.45
C ARG A 44 -2.07 -1.69 -10.48
N VAL A 45 -0.90 -2.17 -10.06
CA VAL A 45 -0.07 -1.50 -9.05
C VAL A 45 1.30 -1.26 -9.65
N ARG A 46 1.69 0.00 -9.69
CA ARG A 46 3.05 0.41 -10.02
C ARG A 46 3.84 0.58 -8.73
N ILE A 47 4.93 -0.16 -8.61
CA ILE A 47 5.89 -0.09 -7.51
C ILE A 47 7.28 0.32 -8.05
N PRO A 48 8.17 0.87 -7.21
CA PRO A 48 9.56 1.13 -7.60
C PRO A 48 10.24 -0.12 -8.17
N ASP A 49 11.12 0.07 -9.15
CA ASP A 49 11.88 -1.03 -9.74
C ASP A 49 12.74 -1.77 -8.69
N GLY A 50 12.91 -3.08 -8.87
CA GLY A 50 13.64 -3.94 -7.95
C GLY A 50 12.95 -4.25 -6.61
N CYS A 51 11.72 -3.78 -6.39
CA CYS A 51 10.94 -4.10 -5.18
C CYS A 51 10.07 -5.36 -5.36
N GLU A 52 9.99 -6.18 -4.31
CA GLU A 52 9.07 -7.32 -4.25
C GLU A 52 7.61 -6.86 -4.19
N PRO A 53 6.67 -7.60 -4.83
CA PRO A 53 5.24 -7.35 -4.70
C PRO A 53 4.75 -7.39 -3.24
N PRO A 54 4.11 -6.32 -2.71
CA PRO A 54 3.63 -6.26 -1.34
C PRO A 54 2.32 -7.05 -1.14
N LEU A 55 2.42 -8.38 -1.15
CA LEU A 55 1.29 -9.29 -1.05
C LEU A 55 0.61 -9.25 0.32
N ARG A 56 1.35 -9.03 1.40
CA ARG A 56 0.80 -9.04 2.75
C ARG A 56 -0.04 -7.77 3.00
N ALA A 57 0.38 -6.60 2.52
CA ALA A 57 -0.45 -5.39 2.54
C ALA A 57 -1.81 -5.59 1.86
N LEU A 58 -1.85 -6.30 0.73
CA LEU A 58 -3.10 -6.60 0.03
C LEU A 58 -3.96 -7.60 0.82
N ALA A 59 -3.33 -8.58 1.46
CA ALA A 59 -4.02 -9.56 2.28
C ALA A 59 -4.70 -8.92 3.49
N GLU A 60 -4.00 -8.03 4.19
CA GLU A 60 -4.53 -7.30 5.36
C GLU A 60 -5.74 -6.42 5.01
N LEU A 61 -5.81 -5.93 3.76
CA LEU A 61 -6.94 -5.15 3.25
C LEU A 61 -8.08 -6.01 2.69
N GLY A 62 -7.95 -7.34 2.71
CA GLY A 62 -8.94 -8.26 2.13
C GLY A 62 -8.99 -8.22 0.60
N LEU A 63 -7.90 -7.81 -0.05
CA LEU A 63 -7.75 -7.79 -1.51
C LEU A 63 -7.05 -9.07 -2.02
N THR A 64 -7.39 -10.21 -1.43
CA THR A 64 -6.87 -11.52 -1.82
C THR A 64 -7.71 -12.14 -2.94
N GLY A 65 -7.07 -12.96 -3.78
CA GLY A 65 -7.77 -13.73 -4.82
C GLY A 65 -8.27 -12.92 -6.02
N ILE A 66 -7.93 -11.63 -6.11
CA ILE A 66 -8.15 -10.82 -7.32
C ILE A 66 -6.90 -10.82 -8.21
N PRO A 67 -7.04 -10.70 -9.53
CA PRO A 67 -5.91 -10.47 -10.42
C PRO A 67 -5.25 -9.11 -10.14
N ILE A 68 -3.93 -9.15 -9.96
CA ILE A 68 -3.10 -7.95 -9.73
C ILE A 68 -1.99 -7.90 -10.77
N PHE A 69 -1.94 -6.79 -11.51
CA PHE A 69 -0.93 -6.52 -12.52
C PHE A 69 0.13 -5.58 -11.94
N TRP A 70 1.36 -6.07 -11.83
CA TRP A 70 2.49 -5.31 -11.31
C TRP A 70 3.20 -4.57 -12.44
N GLU A 71 3.45 -3.27 -12.25
CA GLU A 71 4.27 -2.45 -13.13
C GLU A 71 5.52 -1.98 -12.38
N ALA A 72 6.68 -2.07 -13.01
CA ALA A 72 7.89 -1.41 -12.52
C ALA A 72 7.81 0.09 -12.84
N GLY A 73 8.03 0.94 -11.84
CA GLY A 73 8.11 2.38 -11.95
C GLY A 73 9.56 2.85 -12.02
N VAL A 74 9.87 3.69 -13.02
CA VAL A 74 11.22 4.23 -13.27
C VAL A 74 11.60 5.42 -12.36
N ASP A 75 10.62 6.09 -11.75
CA ASP A 75 10.83 7.34 -10.99
C ASP A 75 10.57 7.18 -9.47
N GLY A 76 10.56 5.94 -8.95
CA GLY A 76 10.24 5.65 -7.55
C GLY A 76 8.79 5.90 -7.13
N GLY A 77 7.94 6.35 -8.07
CA GLY A 77 6.54 6.70 -7.81
C GLY A 77 5.62 5.49 -7.66
N LEU A 78 4.80 5.51 -6.61
CA LEU A 78 3.81 4.49 -6.31
C LEU A 78 2.42 4.87 -6.86
N ARG A 79 1.78 3.96 -7.61
CA ARG A 79 0.43 4.18 -8.16
C ARG A 79 -0.43 2.93 -8.07
N VAL A 80 -1.68 3.09 -7.66
CA VAL A 80 -2.67 2.01 -7.61
C VAL A 80 -3.87 2.38 -8.47
N ILE A 81 -4.25 1.49 -9.39
CA ILE A 81 -5.47 1.60 -10.20
C ILE A 81 -6.33 0.37 -9.90
N ALA A 82 -7.51 0.56 -9.32
CA ALA A 82 -8.45 -0.49 -8.99
C ALA A 82 -9.62 -0.50 -9.97
N HIS A 83 -9.89 -1.68 -10.54
CA HIS A 83 -11.11 -1.96 -11.27
C HIS A 83 -12.18 -2.35 -10.26
N VAL A 84 -13.28 -1.61 -10.20
CA VAL A 84 -14.29 -1.79 -9.16
C VAL A 84 -15.68 -2.02 -9.74
N ARG A 85 -16.40 -2.96 -9.15
CA ARG A 85 -17.80 -3.24 -9.47
C ARG A 85 -18.71 -2.40 -8.58
N VAL A 86 -19.53 -1.56 -9.20
CA VAL A 86 -20.50 -0.71 -8.49
C VAL A 86 -21.94 -1.17 -8.77
N LYS A 87 -22.76 -1.20 -7.72
CA LYS A 87 -24.17 -1.62 -7.79
C LYS A 87 -25.12 -0.49 -8.20
N ARG A 88 -24.73 0.78 -8.03
CA ARG A 88 -25.54 1.96 -8.38
C ARG A 88 -24.74 2.91 -9.28
N ARG A 89 -25.42 3.78 -10.03
CA ARG A 89 -24.76 4.86 -10.78
C ARG A 89 -24.04 5.76 -9.78
N ARG A 90 -22.72 5.63 -9.70
CA ARG A 90 -21.85 6.39 -8.81
C ARG A 90 -20.70 6.94 -9.65
N ARG A 91 -20.23 8.14 -9.30
CA ARG A 91 -18.98 8.68 -9.84
C ARG A 91 -17.87 8.39 -8.84
N LEU A 92 -16.73 7.93 -9.33
CA LEU A 92 -15.54 7.79 -8.51
C LEU A 92 -14.86 9.15 -8.41
N ARG A 93 -14.19 9.39 -7.27
CA ARG A 93 -13.41 10.59 -7.05
C ARG A 93 -11.96 10.29 -7.44
N PRO A 94 -11.30 11.17 -8.22
CA PRO A 94 -9.86 11.09 -8.39
C PRO A 94 -9.20 11.37 -7.03
N VAL A 95 -8.23 10.55 -6.65
CA VAL A 95 -7.50 10.72 -5.39
C VAL A 95 -6.02 10.90 -5.70
N VAL A 96 -5.43 11.97 -5.18
CA VAL A 96 -3.98 12.20 -5.17
C VAL A 96 -3.63 12.37 -3.70
N LEU A 97 -2.73 11.53 -3.20
CA LEU A 97 -2.38 11.53 -1.78
C LEU A 97 -1.11 12.35 -1.60
N ALA A 98 -1.25 13.53 -0.99
CA ALA A 98 -0.14 14.39 -0.62
C ALA A 98 0.72 13.67 0.42
N SER A 99 1.95 13.35 0.02
CA SER A 99 3.08 12.85 0.81
C SER A 99 3.04 11.40 1.32
N ASN A 100 4.04 10.63 0.85
CA ASN A 100 4.48 9.35 1.41
C ASN A 100 5.29 9.50 2.73
N ASP A 101 5.53 10.72 3.22
CA ASP A 101 6.43 11.04 4.36
C ASP A 101 6.04 10.44 5.73
N ASP A 102 4.78 10.05 5.97
CA ASP A 102 4.38 9.49 7.28
C ASP A 102 4.72 7.99 7.46
N VAL A 103 5.37 7.34 6.49
CA VAL A 103 5.78 5.95 6.62
C VAL A 103 7.15 5.90 7.27
N GLN A 104 7.19 6.20 8.56
CA GLN A 104 8.36 5.93 9.39
C GLN A 104 8.52 4.40 9.46
N ALA A 105 9.69 3.89 9.05
CA ALA A 105 10.05 2.49 9.23
C ALA A 105 9.77 2.10 10.69
N PRO A 106 9.27 0.88 10.97
CA PRO A 106 9.12 0.43 12.35
C PRO A 106 10.48 0.59 13.04
N ASP A 107 10.47 1.33 14.15
CA ASP A 107 11.63 1.54 15.02
C ASP A 107 12.26 0.16 15.29
N PRO A 108 13.56 -0.06 15.01
CA PRO A 108 14.19 -1.32 15.36
C PRO A 108 14.03 -1.51 16.86
N GLU A 109 13.42 -2.62 17.28
CA GLU A 109 13.28 -3.00 18.68
C GLU A 109 14.60 -2.75 19.43
N PRO A 110 14.58 -2.13 20.62
CA PRO A 110 15.80 -1.93 21.39
C PRO A 110 16.39 -3.30 21.72
N GLU A 111 17.63 -3.53 21.25
CA GLU A 111 18.39 -4.74 21.57
C GLU A 111 18.33 -4.99 23.08
N ALA A 112 17.84 -6.18 23.44
CA ALA A 112 17.78 -6.63 24.82
C ALA A 112 19.18 -6.53 25.44
N GLY A 113 19.31 -5.60 26.39
CA GLY A 113 20.55 -5.41 27.15
C GLY A 113 21.03 -6.72 27.74
N THR A 114 22.25 -7.11 27.40
CA THR A 114 23.01 -8.16 28.06
C THR A 114 23.09 -7.86 29.56
N PRO A 115 22.71 -8.80 30.45
CA PRO A 115 22.92 -8.61 31.87
C PRO A 115 24.43 -8.75 32.17
N THR A 116 25.06 -7.64 32.54
CA THR A 116 26.41 -7.65 33.12
C THR A 116 26.33 -8.33 34.49
N THR A 117 26.82 -9.56 34.58
CA THR A 117 27.10 -10.23 35.86
C THR A 117 28.38 -9.64 36.46
N GLU A 118 28.21 -8.87 37.54
CA GLU A 118 29.26 -8.39 38.41
C GLU A 118 29.82 -9.56 39.26
N PRO A 119 31.15 -9.78 39.33
CA PRO A 119 31.71 -10.72 40.30
C PRO A 119 31.89 -10.03 41.66
N SER A 120 31.20 -10.54 42.68
CA SER A 120 31.41 -10.13 44.08
C SER A 120 32.74 -10.66 44.67
N PRO A 121 33.33 -9.95 45.65
CA PRO A 121 34.64 -10.24 46.26
C PRO A 121 34.65 -11.44 47.21
#